data_AF-A0AAE2XWL4-F1
#
_entry.id   AF-A0AAE2XWL4-F1
#
_cell.length_a   1.000
_cell.length_b   1.000
_cell.length_c   1.000
_cell.angle_alpha   90.00
_cell.angle_beta   90.00
_cell.angle_gamma   90.00
#
_symmetry.space_group_name_H-M   'P 1'
#
loop_
_entity.id
_entity.type
_entity.pdbx_description
1 polymer ?
#
loop_
_entity_poly.entity_id
_entity_poly.type
_entity_poly.pdbx_seq_one_letter_code
_entity_poly.pdbx_strand_id
1 'polypeptide(L)'
;MSKEKNVEKMLKYLDEAWTKPPSIIINTEDYIYCLFPTDSATKEKWVEASLTLPEANLEERNLTPKEALVYLLEEITHGLPGYAQLPIVLEVGDLDKVKEKVKGV
;
A
#
# COMPACT_ATOMS: atom_id res chain seq x y z
N MET A 1 5.37 17.06 0.16
CA MET A 1 5.71 16.88 1.59
C MET A 1 7.21 16.57 1.67
N SER A 2 7.85 16.67 2.85
CA SER A 2 9.26 16.22 2.97
C SER A 2 9.33 14.70 2.93
N LYS A 3 10.50 14.16 2.59
CA LYS A 3 10.78 12.72 2.54
C LYS A 3 10.44 12.03 3.86
N GLU A 4 10.82 12.61 4.99
CA GLU A 4 10.53 12.06 6.32
C GLU A 4 9.02 11.99 6.59
N LYS A 5 8.28 13.04 6.19
CA LYS A 5 6.82 13.05 6.33
C LYS A 5 6.14 12.00 5.46
N ASN A 6 6.65 11.74 4.25
CA ASN A 6 6.15 10.70 3.37
C ASN A 6 6.38 9.30 3.98
N VAL A 7 7.59 9.06 4.50
CA VAL A 7 7.96 7.83 5.20
C VAL A 7 7.04 7.59 6.40
N GLU A 8 6.90 8.56 7.30
CA GLU A 8 6.02 8.44 8.47
C GLU A 8 4.57 8.16 8.08
N LYS A 9 4.08 8.80 7.01
CA LYS A 9 2.71 8.63 6.54
C LYS A 9 2.50 7.25 5.93
N MET A 10 3.44 6.77 5.12
CA MET A 10 3.37 5.43 4.55
C MET A 10 3.41 4.34 5.63
N LEU A 11 4.24 4.51 6.67
CA LEU A 11 4.26 3.57 7.80
C LEU A 11 2.91 3.46 8.50
N LYS A 12 2.21 4.60 8.68
CA LYS A 12 0.85 4.61 9.22
C LYS A 12 -0.13 3.90 8.30
N TYR A 13 -0.05 4.11 6.99
CA TYR A 13 -0.92 3.44 6.03
C TYR A 13 -0.68 1.93 5.96
N LEU A 14 0.56 1.47 6.09
CA LEU A 14 0.87 0.04 6.19
C LEU A 14 0.23 -0.58 7.44
N ASP A 15 0.27 0.12 8.59
CA ASP A 15 -0.39 -0.33 9.82
C ASP A 15 -1.91 -0.35 9.69
N GLU A 16 -2.51 0.67 9.06
CA GLU A 16 -3.94 0.69 8.78
C GLU A 16 -4.37 -0.41 7.81
N ALA A 17 -3.63 -0.61 6.72
CA ALA A 17 -3.90 -1.67 5.76
C ALA A 17 -3.83 -3.05 6.42
N TRP A 18 -2.85 -3.30 7.28
CA TRP A 18 -2.74 -4.56 8.00
C TRP A 18 -3.92 -4.83 8.95
N THR A 19 -4.46 -3.78 9.58
CA THR A 19 -5.47 -3.90 10.63
C THR A 19 -6.92 -3.76 10.15
N LYS A 20 -7.14 -3.31 8.91
CA LYS A 20 -8.48 -3.02 8.36
C LYS A 20 -8.82 -3.86 7.12
N PRO A 21 -9.09 -5.17 7.24
CA PRO A 21 -9.52 -5.98 6.11
C PRO A 21 -10.95 -5.63 5.63
N PRO A 22 -11.27 -5.79 4.33
CA PRO A 22 -10.38 -6.25 3.26
C PRO A 22 -9.36 -5.19 2.88
N SER A 23 -8.12 -5.61 2.69
CA SER A 23 -7.00 -4.74 2.34
C SER A 23 -5.96 -5.52 1.54
N ILE A 24 -5.05 -4.81 0.91
CA ILE A 24 -3.91 -5.40 0.23
C ILE A 24 -2.69 -4.51 0.44
N ILE A 25 -1.54 -5.15 0.56
CA ILE A 25 -0.23 -4.51 0.56
C ILE A 25 0.61 -5.24 -0.48
N ILE A 26 1.18 -4.48 -1.42
CA ILE A 26 2.11 -4.98 -2.43
C ILE A 26 3.47 -4.35 -2.17
N ASN A 27 4.53 -5.14 -2.22
CA ASN A 27 5.91 -4.68 -2.03
C ASN A 27 6.83 -5.29 -3.09
N THR A 28 7.30 -4.45 -4.02
CA THR A 28 8.34 -4.79 -4.99
C THR A 28 9.70 -4.30 -4.51
N GLU A 29 10.72 -4.25 -5.35
CA GLU A 29 12.04 -3.69 -5.02
C GLU A 29 12.02 -2.16 -4.90
N ASP A 30 11.30 -1.49 -5.79
CA ASP A 30 11.29 -0.04 -5.99
C ASP A 30 9.97 0.63 -5.60
N TYR A 31 8.95 -0.14 -5.24
CA TYR A 31 7.60 0.37 -5.04
C TYR A 31 6.88 -0.37 -3.92
N ILE A 32 6.04 0.37 -3.19
CA ILE A 32 5.18 -0.15 -2.14
C ILE A 32 3.79 0.42 -2.35
N TYR A 33 2.77 -0.43 -2.31
CA TYR A 33 1.38 -0.04 -2.48
C TYR A 33 0.55 -0.59 -1.33
N CYS A 34 -0.45 0.16 -0.90
CA CYS A 34 -1.47 -0.34 0.00
C CYS A 34 -2.84 0.24 -0.34
N LEU A 35 -3.87 -0.58 -0.16
CA LEU A 35 -5.26 -0.19 -0.37
C LEU A 35 -6.10 -0.78 0.77
N PHE A 36 -6.87 0.08 1.43
CA PHE A 36 -7.66 -0.30 2.60
C PHE A 36 -8.87 0.62 2.83
N PRO A 37 -9.95 0.12 3.45
CA PRO A 37 -11.05 0.94 3.91
C PRO A 37 -10.61 1.77 5.13
N THR A 38 -10.95 3.05 5.13
CA THR A 38 -10.69 3.95 6.27
C THR A 38 -11.66 3.74 7.42
N ASP A 39 -12.88 3.28 7.11
CA ASP A 39 -13.93 2.91 8.07
C ASP A 39 -14.26 1.42 7.99
N SER A 40 -14.07 0.72 9.11
CA SER A 40 -14.29 -0.74 9.18
C SER A 40 -15.76 -1.13 9.21
N ALA A 41 -16.67 -0.23 9.60
CA ALA A 41 -18.09 -0.54 9.77
C ALA A 41 -18.83 -0.54 8.42
N THR A 42 -18.68 0.52 7.64
CA THR A 42 -19.39 0.72 6.37
C THR A 42 -18.53 0.40 5.17
N LYS A 43 -17.20 0.59 5.27
CA LYS A 43 -16.25 0.42 4.16
C LYS A 43 -16.60 1.27 2.93
N GLU A 44 -17.25 2.41 3.12
CA GLU A 44 -17.66 3.32 2.03
C GLU A 44 -16.54 4.28 1.58
N LYS A 45 -15.47 4.39 2.38
CA LYS A 45 -14.32 5.26 2.10
C LYS A 45 -13.04 4.46 2.14
N TRP A 46 -12.27 4.54 1.07
CA TRP A 46 -11.03 3.82 0.90
C TRP A 46 -9.88 4.78 0.68
N VAL A 47 -8.69 4.35 1.08
CA VAL A 47 -7.44 5.01 0.75
C VAL A 47 -6.58 4.04 -0.04
N GLU A 48 -6.16 4.51 -1.20
CA GLU A 48 -5.04 3.98 -1.95
C GLU A 48 -3.83 4.84 -1.63
N ALA A 49 -2.69 4.21 -1.34
CA ALA A 49 -1.43 4.92 -1.17
C ALA A 49 -0.27 4.11 -1.71
N SER A 50 0.67 4.81 -2.34
CA SER A 50 1.85 4.20 -2.93
C SER A 50 3.11 5.03 -2.69
N LEU A 51 4.23 4.36 -2.43
CA LEU A 51 5.53 4.97 -2.17
C LEU A 51 6.55 4.44 -3.17
N THR A 52 7.09 5.34 -4.00
CA THR A 52 8.21 5.03 -4.91
C THR A 52 9.54 5.28 -4.21
N LEU A 53 10.46 4.34 -4.35
CA LEU A 53 11.78 4.31 -3.73
C LEU A 53 12.88 4.51 -4.78
N PRO A 54 14.04 5.12 -4.42
CA PRO A 54 14.44 5.60 -3.09
C PRO A 54 14.06 7.05 -2.77
N GLU A 55 13.30 7.73 -3.62
CA GLU A 55 12.95 9.14 -3.44
C GLU A 55 11.91 9.35 -2.33
N ALA A 56 11.24 8.27 -1.91
CA ALA A 56 10.11 8.29 -0.97
C ALA A 56 8.99 9.23 -1.46
N ASN A 57 8.69 9.16 -2.76
CA ASN A 57 7.58 9.90 -3.34
C ASN A 57 6.27 9.17 -2.98
N LEU A 58 5.46 9.79 -2.13
CA LEU A 58 4.17 9.26 -1.71
C LEU A 58 3.06 9.85 -2.57
N GLU A 59 2.28 8.98 -3.20
CA GLU A 59 1.00 9.31 -3.81
C GLU A 59 -0.13 8.69 -2.98
N GLU A 60 -1.26 9.38 -2.91
CA GLU A 60 -2.44 8.87 -2.22
C GLU A 60 -3.73 9.34 -2.90
N ARG A 61 -4.77 8.52 -2.81
CA ARG A 61 -6.09 8.83 -3.34
C ARG A 61 -7.17 8.37 -2.37
N ASN A 62 -8.21 9.18 -2.23
CA ASN A 62 -9.43 8.79 -1.52
C ASN A 62 -10.41 8.24 -2.55
N LEU A 63 -10.95 7.05 -2.29
CA LEU A 63 -11.73 6.28 -3.25
C LEU A 63 -13.05 5.82 -2.65
N THR A 64 -14.05 5.65 -3.50
CA THR A 64 -15.22 4.80 -3.23
C THR A 64 -14.85 3.32 -3.35
N PRO A 65 -15.69 2.39 -2.85
CA PRO A 65 -15.39 0.95 -2.96
C PRO A 65 -15.27 0.47 -4.40
N LYS A 66 -16.07 1.05 -5.31
CA LYS A 66 -16.04 0.71 -6.73
C LYS A 66 -14.73 1.15 -7.38
N GLU A 67 -14.27 2.37 -7.08
CA GLU A 67 -13.00 2.87 -7.59
C GLU A 67 -11.83 2.08 -7.03
N ALA A 68 -11.83 1.77 -5.73
CA ALA A 68 -10.82 0.93 -5.08
C ALA A 68 -10.63 -0.42 -5.80
N LEU A 69 -11.74 -1.07 -6.17
CA LEU A 69 -11.67 -2.33 -6.93
C LEU A 69 -11.07 -2.13 -8.33
N VAL A 70 -11.46 -1.06 -9.05
CA VAL A 70 -10.95 -0.77 -10.39
C VAL A 70 -9.45 -0.50 -10.35
N TYR A 71 -9.00 0.38 -9.46
CA TYR A 71 -7.57 0.70 -9.35
C TYR A 71 -6.74 -0.48 -8.85
N LEU A 72 -7.27 -1.32 -7.97
CA LEU A 72 -6.60 -2.57 -7.60
C LEU A 72 -6.38 -3.49 -8.81
N LEU A 73 -7.40 -3.64 -9.66
CA LEU A 73 -7.27 -4.46 -10.87
C LEU A 73 -6.25 -3.85 -11.84
N GLU A 74 -6.21 -2.53 -11.99
CA GLU A 74 -5.20 -1.83 -12.77
C GLU A 74 -3.79 -2.06 -12.20
N GLU A 75 -3.61 -1.92 -10.89
CA GLU A 75 -2.33 -2.14 -10.20
C GLU A 75 -1.85 -3.59 -10.39
N ILE A 76 -2.73 -4.58 -10.20
CA ILE A 76 -2.39 -6.00 -10.39
C ILE A 76 -2.03 -6.30 -11.85
N THR A 77 -2.78 -5.77 -12.81
CA THR A 77 -2.59 -6.07 -14.23
C THR A 77 -1.38 -5.39 -14.85
N HIS A 78 -0.97 -4.23 -14.34
CA HIS A 78 0.24 -3.53 -14.81
C HIS A 78 1.48 -3.86 -13.99
N GLY A 79 1.34 -3.97 -12.67
CA GLY A 79 2.45 -4.11 -11.73
C GLY A 79 2.90 -5.53 -11.48
N LEU A 80 2.02 -6.53 -11.66
CA LEU A 80 2.35 -7.94 -11.41
C LEU A 80 2.62 -8.86 -12.64
N PRO A 81 2.45 -8.46 -13.92
CA PRO A 81 2.70 -9.36 -15.05
C PRO A 81 4.21 -9.62 -15.20
N GLY A 82 4.71 -10.67 -14.57
CA GLY A 82 6.12 -11.04 -14.57
C GLY A 82 6.62 -11.61 -13.25
N TYR A 83 5.84 -11.45 -12.18
CA TYR A 83 6.19 -12.00 -10.87
C TYR A 83 5.78 -13.48 -10.77
N ALA A 84 6.77 -14.37 -10.64
CA ALA A 84 6.54 -15.79 -10.41
C ALA A 84 5.89 -16.06 -9.03
N GLN A 85 6.18 -15.21 -8.05
CA GLN A 85 5.51 -15.16 -6.76
C GLN A 85 4.90 -13.77 -6.60
N LEU A 86 3.61 -13.72 -6.27
CA LEU A 86 2.91 -12.46 -6.09
C LEU A 86 3.58 -11.66 -4.95
N PRO A 87 4.01 -10.41 -5.17
CA PRO A 87 4.67 -9.57 -4.17
C PRO A 87 3.67 -8.99 -3.15
N ILE A 88 2.69 -9.80 -2.74
CA ILE A 88 1.63 -9.44 -1.80
C ILE A 88 2.10 -9.84 -0.40
N VAL A 89 1.98 -8.92 0.56
CA VAL A 89 2.30 -9.19 1.96
C VAL A 89 1.16 -9.99 2.58
N LEU A 90 1.46 -11.22 3.01
CA LEU A 90 0.47 -12.15 3.59
C LEU A 90 0.74 -12.47 5.07
N GLU A 91 1.97 -12.23 5.55
CA GLU A 91 2.39 -12.52 6.91
C GLU A 91 2.91 -11.27 7.63
N VAL A 92 2.73 -11.22 8.95
CA VAL A 92 3.20 -10.09 9.77
C VAL A 92 4.72 -9.91 9.67
N GLY A 93 5.47 -11.01 9.55
CA GLY A 93 6.92 -10.95 9.38
C GLY A 93 7.36 -10.29 8.08
N ASP A 94 6.53 -10.33 7.03
CA ASP A 94 6.80 -9.64 5.78
C ASP A 94 6.43 -8.15 5.88
N LEU A 95 5.33 -7.82 6.58
CA LEU A 95 4.99 -6.43 6.89
C LEU A 95 6.15 -5.72 7.60
N ASP A 96 6.74 -6.36 8.62
CA ASP A 96 7.86 -5.79 9.35
C ASP A 96 9.06 -5.49 8.44
N LYS A 97 9.36 -6.38 7.48
CA LYS A 97 10.42 -6.15 6.48
C LYS A 97 10.09 -4.96 5.58
N VAL A 98 8.84 -4.83 5.12
CA VAL A 98 8.41 -3.67 4.32
C VAL A 98 8.56 -2.37 5.13
N LYS A 99 8.20 -2.38 6.41
CA LYS A 99 8.35 -1.20 7.28
C LYS A 99 9.82 -0.83 7.49
N GLU A 100 10.71 -1.79 7.70
CA GLU A 100 12.16 -1.53 7.78
C GLU A 100 12.70 -0.96 6.45
N LYS A 101 12.24 -1.49 5.32
CA LYS A 101 12.56 -0.95 4.00
C LYS A 101 12.16 0.52 3.86
N VAL A 102 10.94 0.89 4.27
CA VAL A 102 10.42 2.28 4.25
C VAL A 102 11.20 3.21 5.18
N LYS A 103 11.70 2.73 6.31
CA LYS A 103 12.52 3.52 7.23
C LYS A 103 13.95 3.75 6.72
N GLY A 104 14.47 2.82 5.93
CA GLY A 104 15.83 2.87 5.40
C GLY A 104 16.01 3.80 4.21
N VAL A 105 14.94 4.43 3.72
CA VAL A 105 14.92 5.27 2.53
C VAL A 105 15.36 6.68 2.84
#